data_AF-A0A259N0N2-F1
#
_entry.id   AF-A0A259N0N2-F1
#
_cell.length_a   1.000
_cell.length_b   1.000
_cell.length_c   1.000
_cell.angle_alpha   90.00
_cell.angle_beta   90.00
_cell.angle_gamma   90.00
#
_symmetry.space_group_name_H-M   'P 1'
#
loop_
_entity.id
_entity.type
_entity.pdbx_description
1 polymer ?
#
loop_
_entity_poly.entity_id
_entity_poly.type
_entity_poly.pdbx_seq_one_letter_code
_entity_poly.pdbx_strand_id
1 'polypeptide(L)' 'ARALIGSERLVTVYVQASPQICAERDPQGLYAAGGDNIPGESFPYDVPLDADLVIDTQVQSVEEGVKAVLDLLRSRGAI' A
#
# COMPACT_ATOMS: atom_id res chain seq x y z
N ALA A 1 1.08 6.88 -14.89
CA ALA A 1 -0.22 6.17 -14.93
C ALA A 1 -1.41 7.12 -14.96
N ARG A 2 -1.59 7.99 -13.95
CA ARG A 2 -2.74 8.91 -13.85
C ARG A 2 -2.97 9.76 -15.11
N ALA A 3 -1.92 10.34 -15.68
CA ALA A 3 -1.99 11.12 -16.92
C ALA A 3 -2.45 10.32 -18.16
N LEU A 4 -2.22 9.00 -18.19
CA LEU A 4 -2.59 8.13 -19.31
C LEU A 4 -3.99 7.52 -19.14
N ILE A 5 -4.32 7.11 -17.91
CA ILE A 5 -5.58 6.42 -17.60
C ILE A 5 -6.72 7.43 -17.36
N GLY A 6 -6.39 8.61 -16.82
CA GLY A 6 -7.33 9.62 -16.36
C GLY A 6 -7.66 9.48 -14.88
N SER A 7 -7.77 10.61 -14.17
CA SER A 7 -8.00 10.64 -12.73
C SER A 7 -9.32 10.00 -12.29
N GLU A 8 -10.34 10.03 -13.15
CA GLU A 8 -11.66 9.42 -12.88
C GLU A 8 -11.64 7.88 -12.94
N ARG A 9 -10.63 7.29 -13.60
CA ARG A 9 -10.53 5.86 -13.85
C ARG A 9 -9.35 5.19 -13.17
N LEU A 10 -8.63 5.94 -12.33
CA LEU A 10 -7.51 5.43 -11.55
C LEU A 10 -7.71 5.75 -10.08
N VAL A 11 -7.68 4.70 -9.27
CA VAL A 11 -7.59 4.78 -7.82
C VAL A 11 -6.24 4.22 -7.40
N THR A 12 -5.49 4.98 -6.63
CA THR A 12 -4.22 4.58 -6.04
C THR A 12 -4.41 4.32 -4.55
N VAL A 13 -3.98 3.15 -4.09
CA VAL A 13 -4.06 2.75 -2.69
C VAL A 13 -2.66 2.50 -2.19
N TYR A 14 -2.22 3.28 -1.20
CA TYR A 14 -0.95 3.07 -0.53
C TYR A 14 -1.15 2.16 0.68
N VAL A 15 -0.60 0.95 0.60
CA VAL A 15 -0.59 -0.01 1.71
C VAL A 15 0.64 0.28 2.54
N GLN A 16 0.46 1.05 3.60
CA GLN A 16 1.51 1.52 4.47
C GLN A 16 1.79 0.50 5.60
N ALA A 17 3.07 0.29 5.84
CA ALA A 17 3.61 -0.37 7.02
C ALA A 17 5.05 0.12 7.19
N SER A 18 5.54 0.15 8.43
CA SER A 18 6.97 0.40 8.66
C SER A 18 7.81 -0.80 8.20
N PRO A 19 9.08 -0.58 7.78
CA PRO A 19 10.00 -1.67 7.47
C PRO A 19 10.14 -2.67 8.62
N GLN A 20 10.08 -2.21 9.87
CA GLN A 20 10.17 -3.06 11.07
C GLN A 20 9.01 -4.05 11.13
N ILE A 21 7.77 -3.60 10.92
CA ILE A 21 6.59 -4.49 10.92
C ILE A 21 6.61 -5.42 9.71
N CYS A 22 7.09 -4.96 8.55
CA CYS A 22 7.25 -5.82 7.39
C CYS A 22 8.26 -6.95 7.64
N ALA A 23 9.40 -6.63 8.27
CA ALA A 23 10.43 -7.59 8.65
C ALA A 23 9.96 -8.55 9.76
N GLU A 24 9.12 -8.09 10.69
CA GLU A 24 8.53 -8.96 11.72
C GLU A 24 7.57 -9.99 11.10
N ARG A 25 6.76 -9.56 10.12
CA ARG A 25 5.78 -10.44 9.45
C ARG A 25 6.42 -11.45 8.51
N ASP A 26 7.49 -11.05 7.83
CA ASP A 26 8.30 -11.78 6.82
C ASP A 26 7.71 -13.10 6.30
N PRO A 27 6.56 -13.06 5.60
CA PRO A 27 5.83 -14.27 5.22
C PRO A 27 6.59 -15.13 4.20
N GLN A 28 7.58 -14.55 3.53
CA GLN A 28 8.37 -15.21 2.48
C GLN A 28 9.84 -15.42 2.88
N GLY A 29 10.26 -15.01 4.08
CA GLY A 29 11.65 -15.14 4.51
C GLY A 29 12.62 -14.18 3.80
N LEU A 30 12.12 -13.14 3.12
CA LEU A 30 12.92 -12.23 2.31
C LEU A 30 13.77 -11.30 3.17
N TYR A 31 13.21 -10.80 4.27
CA TYR A 31 13.95 -9.95 5.21
C TYR A 31 15.01 -10.79 5.94
N ALA A 32 14.64 -11.99 6.39
CA ALA A 32 15.57 -12.91 7.04
C ALA A 32 16.71 -13.38 6.12
N ALA A 33 16.49 -13.47 4.81
CA ALA A 33 17.51 -13.82 3.83
C ALA A 33 18.61 -12.74 3.69
N GLY A 34 18.34 -11.50 4.11
CA GLY A 34 19.35 -10.44 4.18
C GLY A 34 19.96 -10.05 2.83
N GLY A 35 19.19 -10.15 1.75
CA GLY A 35 19.62 -9.73 0.42
C GLY A 35 19.46 -8.22 0.19
N ASP A 36 20.16 -7.67 -0.81
CA ASP A 36 20.07 -6.24 -1.19
C ASP A 36 18.82 -5.92 -2.05
N ASN A 37 17.73 -6.64 -1.84
CA ASN A 37 16.54 -6.61 -2.69
C ASN A 37 15.28 -6.11 -1.96
N ILE A 38 15.43 -5.50 -0.78
CA ILE A 38 14.31 -5.01 0.03
C ILE A 38 14.10 -3.50 -0.20
N PRO A 39 13.00 -3.09 -0.85
CA PRO A 39 12.66 -1.67 -0.98
C PRO A 39 12.37 -1.05 0.39
N GLY A 40 12.93 0.13 0.66
CA GLY A 40 12.82 0.83 1.95
C GLY A 40 13.90 0.44 2.95
N GLU A 41 14.70 -0.59 2.66
CA GLU A 41 15.85 -1.01 3.46
C GLU A 41 17.14 -0.99 2.63
N SER A 42 17.23 -1.81 1.58
CA SER A 42 18.40 -1.91 0.70
C SER A 42 18.49 -0.76 -0.31
N PHE A 43 17.34 -0.21 -0.71
CA PHE A 43 17.25 0.95 -1.61
C PHE A 43 15.99 1.77 -1.32
N PRO A 44 15.91 3.05 -1.75
CA PRO A 44 14.79 3.92 -1.43
C PRO A 44 13.43 3.34 -1.86
N TYR A 45 12.44 3.50 -1.00
CA TYR A 45 11.03 3.32 -1.35
C TYR A 45 10.38 4.69 -1.49
N ASP A 46 9.89 5.01 -2.68
CA ASP A 46 9.23 6.28 -2.96
C ASP A 46 7.79 6.25 -2.42
N VAL A 47 7.61 6.83 -1.24
CA VAL A 47 6.30 6.96 -0.61
C VAL A 47 5.40 7.88 -1.46
N PRO A 48 4.19 7.43 -1.85
CA PRO A 48 3.30 8.25 -2.66
C PRO A 48 2.79 9.46 -1.87
N LEU A 49 2.85 10.65 -2.49
CA LEU A 49 2.40 11.91 -1.89
C LEU A 49 0.92 12.21 -2.13
N ASP A 50 0.32 11.60 -3.15
CA ASP A 50 -1.03 11.90 -3.65
C ASP A 50 -1.90 10.64 -3.81
N ALA A 51 -1.71 9.66 -2.94
CA ALA A 51 -2.54 8.44 -2.94
C ALA A 51 -4.01 8.78 -2.65
N ASP A 52 -4.93 8.13 -3.36
CA ASP A 52 -6.37 8.34 -3.15
C ASP A 52 -6.85 7.72 -1.82
N LEU A 53 -6.15 6.69 -1.34
CA LEU A 53 -6.36 6.05 -0.05
C LEU A 53 -5.02 5.59 0.53
N VAL A 54 -4.83 5.77 1.83
CA VAL A 54 -3.73 5.19 2.59
C VAL A 54 -4.32 4.20 3.59
N ILE A 55 -3.76 2.99 3.64
CA ILE A 55 -4.14 1.94 4.60
C ILE A 55 -2.91 1.66 5.45
N ASP A 56 -2.92 2.05 6.72
CA ASP A 56 -1.88 1.69 7.69
C ASP A 56 -2.21 0.31 8.26
N THR A 57 -1.52 -0.71 7.74
CA THR A 57 -1.74 -2.11 8.12
C THR A 57 -1.17 -2.46 9.50
N GLN A 58 -0.50 -1.53 10.19
CA GLN A 58 -0.04 -1.74 11.56
C GLN A 58 -1.17 -1.50 12.56
N VAL A 59 -2.13 -0.62 12.20
CA VAL A 59 -3.24 -0.24 13.08
C VAL A 59 -4.59 -0.69 12.55
N GLN A 60 -4.70 -0.96 11.24
CA GLN A 60 -5.93 -1.42 10.60
C GLN A 60 -5.89 -2.92 10.33
N SER A 61 -7.01 -3.59 10.57
CA SER A 61 -7.22 -4.97 10.14
C SER A 61 -7.42 -5.07 8.63
N VAL A 62 -7.34 -6.29 8.09
CA VAL A 62 -7.61 -6.53 6.66
C VAL A 62 -9.05 -6.14 6.32
N GLU A 63 -10.01 -6.49 7.17
CA GLU A 63 -11.43 -6.18 6.99
C GLU A 63 -11.67 -4.66 6.96
N GLU A 64 -11.00 -3.91 7.82
CA GLU A 64 -11.07 -2.45 7.86
C GLU A 64 -10.48 -1.82 6.60
N GLY A 65 -9.34 -2.33 6.13
CA GLY A 65 -8.73 -1.92 4.86
C GLY A 65 -9.63 -2.20 3.66
N VAL A 66 -10.20 -3.40 3.58
CA VAL A 66 -11.15 -3.78 2.52
C VAL A 66 -12.37 -2.88 2.55
N LYS A 67 -12.94 -2.62 3.73
CA LYS A 67 -14.07 -1.70 3.88
C LYS A 67 -13.73 -0.30 3.36
N ALA A 68 -12.56 0.24 3.71
CA ALA A 68 -12.13 1.55 3.24
C ALA A 68 -12.01 1.62 1.70
N VAL A 69 -11.48 0.57 1.07
CA VAL A 69 -11.42 0.47 -0.41
C VAL A 69 -12.82 0.45 -1.01
N LEU A 70 -13.73 -0.37 -0.47
CA LEU A 70 -15.10 -0.47 -0.99
C LEU A 70 -15.86 0.85 -0.83
N ASP A 71 -15.70 1.54 0.29
CA ASP A 71 -16.36 2.83 0.54
C ASP A 71 -15.83 3.92 -0.42
N LEU A 72 -14.53 3.91 -0.72
CA LEU A 72 -13.95 4.79 -1.74
C LEU A 72 -14.55 4.50 -3.12
N LEU A 73 -14.64 3.23 -3.53
CA LEU A 73 -15.20 2.85 -4.83
C LEU A 73 -16.68 3.27 -4.97
N ARG A 74 -17.48 3.06 -3.91
CA ARG A 74 -18.88 3.53 -3.86
C ARG A 74 -18.98 5.04 -3.96
N SER A 75 -18.13 5.78 -3.24
CA SER A 75 -18.13 7.26 -3.28
C SER A 75 -17.82 7.81 -4.67
N ARG A 76 -17.07 7.06 -5.48
CA ARG A 76 -16.78 7.40 -6.88
C ARG A 76 -17.78 6.83 -7.89
N GLY A 77 -18.83 6.15 -7.42
CA GLY A 77 -19.82 5.52 -8.30
C GLY A 77 -19.25 4.40 -9.18
N ALA A 78 -18.13 3.79 -8.77
CA ALA A 78 -17.51 2.70 -9.50
C ALA A 78 -18.20 1.35 -9.21
N ILE A 79 -18.90 1.25 -8.07
CA ILE A 79 -19.73 0.12 -7.63
C ILE A 79 -20.97 0.62 -6.89
#